data_AF-A0A842TZ37-F1
#
_entry.id   AF-A0A842TZ37-F1
#
_cell.length_a   1.000
_cell.length_b   1.000
_cell.length_c   1.000
_cell.angle_alpha   90.00
_cell.angle_beta   90.00
_cell.angle_gamma   90.00
#
_symmetry.space_group_name_H-M   'P 1'
#
loop_
_entity.id
_entity.type
_entity.pdbx_description
1 polymer ?
#
loop_
_entity_poly.entity_id
_entity_poly.type
_entity_poly.pdbx_seq_one_letter_code
_entity_poly.pdbx_strand_id
1 'polypeptide(L)'
;MERNPEADIAYVMGAVKKAFMSRVRYNHAQKRDTSRTCSLNASFDSSEDDSGCLLDLVGEDNEPVSAEGLMENFLEELRRRFGRCYLRGIKSSRGRGGYKERIREITRTVIDEIHRIPRGEIPRKVNYHFFVENGLGPFLWIFYKNSPVRAVTDAYVGKIFPWEFRKKPQRFWKGIEGYRNALDATEWFCKKREIESVDDCRHVKWRDFKEEGLDAMLRILFSDSPYLALKTRFPDLRPWQTNQTSAGYFEDRQHRFEALGFYLMEHGVPSLLGLTSEEVYEYGLRLFVTSGDLCEKGFRGLLKQYNGRVYQMFCDLYPGKILPWTLNRCKEPWRDNPRETGARAIRWLFEDYLKIPVHEIPDYATCDLFWRVGFSGILTNKQIGYSSSPYRAVDSAYPGRFSREDFKRPRWQKLPRLEVKHLKKDRR
;
A
#
# COMPACT_ATOMS: atom_id res chain seq x y z
N MET A 1 30.38 41.37 -36.60
CA MET A 1 29.24 41.49 -35.67
C MET A 1 28.54 40.14 -35.65
N GLU A 2 28.90 39.28 -34.71
CA GLU A 2 28.22 37.98 -34.55
C GLU A 2 26.79 38.25 -34.08
N ARG A 3 25.79 37.77 -34.85
CA ARG A 3 24.38 37.81 -34.44
C ARG A 3 24.23 36.90 -33.23
N ASN A 4 23.72 37.45 -32.14
CA ASN A 4 23.40 36.67 -30.95
C ASN A 4 22.11 35.85 -31.23
N PRO A 5 22.21 34.51 -31.37
CA PRO A 5 21.07 33.66 -31.72
C PRO A 5 19.96 33.76 -30.67
N GLU A 6 20.33 33.93 -29.39
CA GLU A 6 19.36 34.07 -28.29
C GLU A 6 18.51 35.34 -28.42
N ALA A 7 19.07 36.42 -29.00
CA ALA A 7 18.37 37.68 -29.20
C ALA A 7 17.37 37.60 -30.37
N ASP A 8 17.74 36.90 -31.44
CA ASP A 8 16.86 36.67 -32.60
C ASP A 8 15.70 35.73 -32.23
N ILE A 9 15.97 34.69 -31.44
CA ILE A 9 14.95 33.79 -30.89
C ILE A 9 13.98 34.54 -29.97
N ALA A 10 14.51 35.36 -29.05
CA ALA A 10 13.68 36.18 -28.16
C ALA A 10 12.80 37.18 -28.94
N TYR A 11 13.32 37.74 -30.04
CA TYR A 11 12.59 38.67 -30.90
C TYR A 11 11.46 37.99 -31.68
N VAL A 12 11.73 36.86 -32.33
CA VAL A 12 10.73 36.09 -33.08
C VAL A 12 9.65 35.56 -32.15
N MET A 13 10.03 34.99 -31.00
CA MET A 13 9.08 34.55 -29.97
C MET A 13 8.24 35.71 -29.43
N GLY A 14 8.85 36.88 -29.25
CA GLY A 14 8.16 38.11 -28.84
C GLY A 14 7.15 38.62 -29.88
N ALA A 15 7.53 38.65 -31.16
CA ALA A 15 6.67 39.08 -32.25
C ALA A 15 5.46 38.15 -32.44
N VAL A 16 5.69 36.83 -32.36
CA VAL A 16 4.65 35.80 -32.46
C VAL A 16 3.69 35.88 -31.27
N LYS A 17 4.21 36.02 -30.04
CA LYS A 17 3.40 36.20 -28.84
C LYS A 17 2.53 37.45 -28.92
N LYS A 18 3.06 38.55 -29.46
CA LYS A 18 2.34 39.83 -29.65
C LYS A 18 1.23 39.70 -30.69
N ALA A 19 1.50 39.11 -31.85
CA ALA A 19 0.49 38.87 -32.89
C ALA A 19 -0.64 37.95 -32.40
N PHE A 20 -0.30 36.92 -31.63
CA PHE A 20 -1.27 35.98 -31.06
C PHE A 20 -2.15 36.64 -29.98
N MET A 21 -1.55 37.39 -29.04
CA MET A 21 -2.28 38.09 -27.97
C MET A 21 -3.26 39.13 -28.50
N SER A 22 -2.89 39.86 -29.56
CA SER A 22 -3.77 40.81 -30.25
C SER A 22 -5.03 40.11 -30.80
N ARG A 23 -4.88 38.89 -31.33
CA ARG A 23 -5.97 38.14 -31.94
C ARG A 23 -6.85 37.40 -30.92
N VAL A 24 -6.28 36.95 -29.81
CA VAL A 24 -7.03 36.40 -28.67
C VAL A 24 -7.91 37.47 -28.03
N ARG A 25 -7.42 38.70 -27.87
CA ARG A 25 -8.23 39.83 -27.39
C ARG A 25 -9.40 40.15 -28.32
N TYR A 26 -9.15 40.12 -29.63
CA TYR A 26 -10.20 40.28 -30.66
C TYR A 26 -11.28 39.18 -30.56
N ASN A 27 -10.89 37.92 -30.36
CA ASN A 27 -11.85 36.81 -30.24
C ASN A 27 -12.59 36.77 -28.89
N HIS A 28 -11.97 37.23 -27.80
CA HIS A 28 -12.68 37.41 -26.52
C HIS A 28 -13.71 38.54 -26.59
N ALA A 29 -13.47 39.57 -27.40
CA ALA A 29 -14.47 40.59 -27.69
C ALA A 29 -15.66 39.99 -28.48
N GLN A 30 -15.39 39.12 -29.46
CA GLN A 30 -16.43 38.45 -30.29
C GLN A 30 -17.21 37.35 -29.54
N LYS A 31 -16.61 36.67 -28.54
CA LYS A 31 -17.31 35.66 -27.71
C LYS A 31 -18.32 36.24 -26.73
N ARG A 32 -18.28 37.56 -26.44
CA ARG A 32 -19.35 38.22 -25.69
C ARG A 32 -20.65 38.35 -26.50
N ASP A 33 -20.58 38.22 -27.82
CA ASP A 33 -21.73 38.40 -28.73
C ASP A 33 -22.48 37.13 -29.12
N THR A 34 -21.99 35.93 -28.81
CA THR A 34 -22.62 34.69 -29.30
C THR A 34 -22.84 33.65 -28.20
N SER A 35 -23.90 33.88 -27.42
CA SER A 35 -24.58 32.79 -26.72
C SER A 35 -25.48 32.05 -27.71
N ARG A 36 -25.16 30.78 -28.02
CA ARG A 36 -26.13 29.68 -28.27
C ARG A 36 -25.43 28.42 -28.80
N THR A 37 -25.51 27.36 -27.97
CA THR A 37 -25.77 25.93 -28.31
C THR A 37 -24.95 25.24 -29.41
N CYS A 38 -24.18 24.19 -29.07
CA CYS A 38 -24.62 22.78 -29.12
C CYS A 38 -23.49 21.77 -28.85
N SER A 39 -23.89 20.65 -28.25
CA SER A 39 -23.11 19.48 -27.83
C SER A 39 -22.86 18.50 -28.99
N LEU A 40 -21.84 17.62 -28.89
CA LEU A 40 -21.96 16.16 -29.11
C LEU A 40 -20.61 15.41 -29.06
N ASN A 41 -20.67 14.20 -28.50
CA ASN A 41 -19.59 13.24 -28.25
C ASN A 41 -19.20 12.45 -29.52
N ALA A 42 -17.98 11.91 -29.57
CA ALA A 42 -17.63 10.72 -30.34
C ALA A 42 -16.36 10.04 -29.79
N SER A 43 -16.48 8.74 -29.51
CA SER A 43 -15.44 7.75 -29.21
C SER A 43 -14.68 7.33 -30.48
N PHE A 44 -13.47 6.78 -30.35
CA PHE A 44 -12.68 6.24 -31.46
C PHE A 44 -11.91 4.98 -31.01
N ASP A 45 -12.02 3.93 -31.83
CA ASP A 45 -11.35 2.63 -31.74
C ASP A 45 -10.29 2.57 -32.87
N SER A 46 -9.20 1.82 -32.69
CA SER A 46 -8.03 1.87 -33.59
C SER A 46 -7.51 0.49 -33.99
N SER A 47 -7.38 0.26 -35.30
CA SER A 47 -6.43 -0.71 -35.87
C SER A 47 -5.89 -0.22 -37.22
N GLU A 48 -4.67 -0.69 -37.47
CA GLU A 48 -3.96 -0.90 -38.75
C GLU A 48 -2.93 0.13 -39.26
N ASP A 49 -1.78 -0.48 -39.57
CA ASP A 49 -0.54 -0.03 -40.20
C ASP A 49 -0.76 0.54 -41.61
N ASP A 50 0.07 1.52 -42.01
CA ASP A 50 0.56 1.58 -43.39
C ASP A 50 1.84 2.41 -43.50
N SER A 51 2.84 1.79 -44.12
CA SER A 51 4.17 2.29 -44.46
C SER A 51 4.13 3.16 -45.72
N GLY A 52 4.64 4.40 -45.65
CA GLY A 52 4.63 5.31 -46.81
C GLY A 52 5.49 6.57 -46.65
N CYS A 53 6.75 6.43 -47.09
CA CYS A 53 7.76 7.39 -47.56
C CYS A 53 7.81 8.85 -47.06
N LEU A 54 8.93 9.14 -46.37
CA LEU A 54 9.53 10.42 -45.99
C LEU A 54 10.50 10.93 -47.09
N LEU A 55 10.14 10.89 -48.38
CA LEU A 55 11.08 11.19 -49.47
C LEU A 55 10.68 12.30 -50.47
N ASP A 56 9.52 12.93 -50.35
CA ASP A 56 9.09 13.93 -51.36
C ASP A 56 9.15 15.40 -50.90
N LEU A 57 9.79 15.71 -49.76
CA LEU A 57 9.92 17.11 -49.28
C LEU A 57 11.31 17.45 -48.75
N VAL A 58 12.32 16.63 -49.04
CA VAL A 58 13.71 17.04 -48.92
C VAL A 58 14.08 17.64 -50.26
N GLY A 59 14.01 18.98 -50.35
CA GLY A 59 14.74 19.67 -51.40
C GLY A 59 16.20 19.23 -51.33
N GLU A 60 16.74 18.82 -52.46
CA GLU A 60 18.16 18.60 -52.67
C GLU A 60 18.89 19.87 -52.23
N ASP A 61 19.41 19.88 -50.99
CA ASP A 61 20.60 20.60 -50.56
C ASP A 61 20.85 20.25 -49.09
N ASN A 62 22.01 19.64 -48.86
CA ASN A 62 22.46 19.14 -47.58
C ASN A 62 22.73 20.29 -46.59
N GLU A 63 21.95 20.38 -45.52
CA GLU A 63 22.39 20.80 -44.18
C GLU A 63 21.39 20.27 -43.13
N PRO A 64 21.84 19.81 -41.96
CA PRO A 64 20.94 19.39 -40.90
C PRO A 64 20.15 20.62 -40.44
N VAL A 65 18.87 20.67 -40.79
CA VAL A 65 17.97 21.73 -40.32
C VAL A 65 18.03 21.72 -38.80
N SER A 66 18.56 22.79 -38.19
CA SER A 66 18.66 22.88 -36.74
C SER A 66 17.26 22.74 -36.12
N ALA A 67 17.16 22.31 -34.86
CA ALA A 67 15.88 22.18 -34.15
C ALA A 67 15.02 23.47 -34.23
N GLU A 68 15.67 24.63 -34.39
CA GLU A 68 15.03 25.94 -34.59
C GLU A 68 14.42 26.08 -36.00
N GLY A 69 15.13 25.64 -37.05
CA GLY A 69 14.62 25.63 -38.42
C GLY A 69 13.42 24.68 -38.60
N LEU A 70 13.42 23.54 -37.91
CA LEU A 70 12.31 22.59 -37.89
C LEU A 70 11.04 23.21 -37.26
N MET A 71 11.23 23.94 -36.16
CA MET A 71 10.16 24.67 -35.47
C MET A 71 9.61 25.82 -36.32
N GLU A 72 10.47 26.60 -36.97
CA GLU A 72 10.08 27.73 -37.81
C GLU A 72 9.35 27.26 -39.07
N ASN A 73 9.88 26.24 -39.75
CA ASN A 73 9.24 25.60 -40.91
C ASN A 73 7.88 25.00 -40.53
N PHE A 74 7.75 24.40 -39.34
CA PHE A 74 6.45 23.90 -38.88
C PHE A 74 5.46 25.02 -38.57
N LEU A 75 5.87 26.08 -37.88
CA LEU A 75 5.01 27.23 -37.61
C LEU A 75 4.55 27.89 -38.90
N GLU A 76 5.42 27.96 -39.91
CA GLU A 76 5.11 28.44 -41.24
C GLU A 76 4.19 27.50 -42.01
N GLU A 77 4.39 26.17 -41.93
CA GLU A 77 3.50 25.17 -42.51
C GLU A 77 2.12 25.17 -41.84
N LEU A 78 2.05 25.37 -40.52
CA LEU A 78 0.80 25.57 -39.78
C LEU A 78 0.09 26.83 -40.28
N ARG A 79 0.81 27.97 -40.38
CA ARG A 79 0.28 29.22 -40.96
C ARG A 79 -0.19 29.02 -42.40
N ARG A 80 0.55 28.28 -43.23
CA ARG A 80 0.27 28.08 -44.66
C ARG A 80 -0.91 27.13 -44.90
N ARG A 81 -0.90 25.94 -44.28
CA ARG A 81 -1.91 24.88 -44.51
C ARG A 81 -3.21 25.16 -43.79
N PHE A 82 -3.11 25.70 -42.59
CA PHE A 82 -4.26 25.86 -41.74
C PHE A 82 -4.66 27.33 -41.59
N GLY A 83 -3.86 28.33 -41.99
CA GLY A 83 -4.19 29.76 -41.91
C GLY A 83 -5.61 30.15 -42.35
N ARG A 84 -6.13 29.50 -43.41
CA ARG A 84 -7.51 29.68 -43.90
C ARG A 84 -8.52 28.64 -43.36
N CYS A 85 -8.08 27.41 -43.07
CA CYS A 85 -8.94 26.33 -42.52
C CYS A 85 -9.12 26.40 -40.99
N TYR A 86 -8.26 27.16 -40.29
CA TYR A 86 -8.30 27.50 -38.86
C TYR A 86 -9.54 28.33 -38.51
N LEU A 87 -10.15 28.99 -39.50
CA LEU A 87 -11.27 29.91 -39.35
C LEU A 87 -12.65 29.24 -39.26
N ARG A 88 -12.80 27.97 -39.68
CA ARG A 88 -14.14 27.38 -39.90
C ARG A 88 -14.47 26.09 -39.17
N GLY A 89 -13.57 25.54 -38.36
CA GLY A 89 -13.90 24.41 -37.49
C GLY A 89 -14.69 23.28 -38.18
N ILE A 90 -14.22 22.77 -39.32
CA ILE A 90 -14.85 21.62 -39.99
C ILE A 90 -13.81 20.57 -40.41
N LYS A 91 -14.20 19.32 -40.14
CA LYS A 91 -13.63 18.04 -40.54
C LYS A 91 -13.44 17.97 -42.07
N SER A 92 -12.19 17.99 -42.54
CA SER A 92 -11.83 17.68 -43.92
C SER A 92 -10.33 17.36 -43.92
N SER A 93 -9.82 16.27 -44.47
CA SER A 93 -10.39 15.15 -45.20
C SER A 93 -9.25 14.12 -45.35
N ARG A 94 -9.64 12.86 -45.55
CA ARG A 94 -8.99 11.80 -46.36
C ARG A 94 -7.47 11.91 -46.60
N GLY A 95 -6.76 10.90 -46.12
CA GLY A 95 -5.36 10.60 -46.45
C GLY A 95 -4.38 11.39 -45.58
N ARG A 96 -4.01 10.89 -44.39
CA ARG A 96 -3.07 11.62 -43.53
C ARG A 96 -2.53 10.80 -42.35
N GLY A 97 -1.55 9.92 -42.58
CA GLY A 97 -0.69 9.36 -41.53
C GLY A 97 0.41 10.34 -41.07
N GLY A 98 1.04 11.05 -42.01
CA GLY A 98 2.27 11.82 -41.75
C GLY A 98 2.15 13.16 -41.01
N TYR A 99 0.95 13.61 -40.60
CA TYR A 99 0.82 14.81 -39.77
C TYR A 99 0.87 14.49 -38.27
N LYS A 100 0.38 13.31 -37.86
CA LYS A 100 0.44 12.86 -36.47
C LYS A 100 1.88 12.62 -36.05
N GLU A 101 2.68 11.99 -36.91
CA GLU A 101 4.09 11.74 -36.59
C GLU A 101 4.88 13.04 -36.49
N ARG A 102 4.66 14.00 -37.39
CA ARG A 102 5.25 15.35 -37.26
C ARG A 102 4.89 16.05 -35.95
N ILE A 103 3.64 15.96 -35.50
CA ILE A 103 3.18 16.53 -34.22
C ILE A 103 3.92 15.87 -33.04
N ARG A 104 4.14 14.54 -33.09
CA ARG A 104 4.90 13.80 -32.08
C ARG A 104 6.37 14.18 -32.10
N GLU A 105 6.97 14.23 -33.29
CA GLU A 105 8.36 14.61 -33.52
C GLU A 105 8.67 15.99 -32.95
N ILE A 106 7.84 16.99 -33.23
CA ILE A 106 7.99 18.34 -32.67
C ILE A 106 7.98 18.32 -31.13
N THR A 107 7.07 17.54 -30.55
CA THR A 107 7.00 17.40 -29.11
C THR A 107 8.28 16.76 -28.56
N ARG A 108 8.83 15.74 -29.24
CA ARG A 108 10.10 15.10 -28.88
C ARG A 108 11.28 16.05 -29.06
N THR A 109 11.44 16.71 -30.20
CA THR A 109 12.54 17.65 -30.48
C THR A 109 12.59 18.77 -29.43
N VAL A 110 11.45 19.37 -29.08
CA VAL A 110 11.42 20.43 -28.06
C VAL A 110 11.82 19.89 -26.68
N ILE A 111 11.43 18.68 -26.33
CA ILE A 111 11.73 18.09 -25.01
C ILE A 111 13.16 17.53 -24.93
N ASP A 112 13.55 16.73 -25.93
CA ASP A 112 14.77 15.92 -25.95
C ASP A 112 15.97 16.67 -26.54
N GLU A 113 15.78 17.50 -27.56
CA GLU A 113 16.90 18.17 -28.26
C GLU A 113 17.12 19.59 -27.75
N ILE A 114 16.05 20.39 -27.66
CA ILE A 114 16.12 21.79 -27.24
C ILE A 114 16.33 21.88 -25.73
N HIS A 115 15.42 21.28 -24.94
CA HIS A 115 15.48 21.36 -23.47
C HIS A 115 16.24 20.21 -22.81
N ARG A 116 16.56 19.14 -23.56
CA ARG A 116 17.31 17.97 -23.08
C ARG A 116 16.79 17.41 -21.75
N ILE A 117 15.47 17.32 -21.62
CA ILE A 117 14.82 16.90 -20.37
C ILE A 117 14.94 15.38 -20.22
N PRO A 118 15.53 14.86 -19.13
CA PRO A 118 15.58 13.42 -18.89
C PRO A 118 14.16 12.83 -18.77
N ARG A 119 13.95 11.63 -19.32
CA ARG A 119 12.62 10.96 -19.37
C ARG A 119 11.88 10.95 -18.03
N GLY A 120 12.59 10.67 -16.94
CA GLY A 120 11.99 10.62 -15.59
C GLY A 120 11.50 11.99 -15.06
N GLU A 121 11.98 13.09 -15.63
CA GLU A 121 11.60 14.45 -15.23
C GLU A 121 10.49 15.04 -16.10
N ILE A 122 10.22 14.46 -17.27
CA ILE A 122 9.20 14.93 -18.21
C ILE A 122 7.83 15.12 -17.52
N PRO A 123 7.29 14.16 -16.75
CA PRO A 123 5.99 14.34 -16.10
C PRO A 123 5.92 15.46 -15.06
N ARG A 124 7.08 15.94 -14.58
CA ARG A 124 7.20 17.04 -13.61
C ARG A 124 7.45 18.39 -14.28
N LYS A 125 8.33 18.43 -15.28
CA LYS A 125 8.77 19.67 -15.95
C LYS A 125 7.88 20.07 -17.14
N VAL A 126 7.39 19.09 -17.91
CA VAL A 126 6.61 19.34 -19.13
C VAL A 126 5.13 19.51 -18.79
N ASN A 127 4.74 20.75 -18.49
CA ASN A 127 3.38 21.13 -18.13
C ASN A 127 2.81 22.17 -19.12
N TYR A 128 1.60 22.69 -18.86
CA TYR A 128 0.97 23.66 -19.76
C TYR A 128 1.84 24.92 -19.99
N HIS A 129 2.51 25.43 -18.94
CA HIS A 129 3.40 26.58 -19.06
C HIS A 129 4.60 26.27 -19.94
N PHE A 130 5.21 25.08 -19.83
CA PHE A 130 6.31 24.66 -20.70
C PHE A 130 5.93 24.79 -22.19
N PHE A 131 4.74 24.31 -22.58
CA PHE A 131 4.28 24.46 -23.97
C PHE A 131 4.03 25.94 -24.34
N VAL A 132 3.45 26.76 -23.45
CA VAL A 132 3.17 28.17 -23.73
C VAL A 132 4.47 28.99 -23.87
N GLU A 133 5.45 28.75 -23.00
CA GLU A 133 6.76 29.41 -23.01
C GLU A 133 7.54 29.09 -24.29
N ASN A 134 7.39 27.86 -24.81
CA ASN A 134 7.96 27.42 -26.08
C ASN A 134 7.07 27.74 -27.30
N GLY A 135 6.07 28.61 -27.18
CA GLY A 135 5.21 29.01 -28.31
C GLY A 135 4.22 27.94 -28.80
N LEU A 136 4.17 26.79 -28.15
CA LEU A 136 3.30 25.65 -28.45
C LEU A 136 1.95 25.67 -27.71
N GLY A 137 1.58 26.79 -27.06
CA GLY A 137 0.26 26.97 -26.46
C GLY A 137 -0.91 26.70 -27.44
N PRO A 138 -0.89 27.28 -28.67
CA PRO A 138 -1.91 27.00 -29.68
C PRO A 138 -1.90 25.55 -30.15
N PHE A 139 -0.72 24.93 -30.23
CA PHE A 139 -0.54 23.53 -30.60
C PHE A 139 -1.30 22.60 -29.63
N LEU A 140 -1.19 22.83 -28.32
CA LEU A 140 -1.98 22.09 -27.32
C LEU A 140 -3.48 22.27 -27.50
N TRP A 141 -3.94 23.49 -27.78
CA TRP A 141 -5.37 23.78 -27.97
C TRP A 141 -5.95 23.01 -29.17
N ILE A 142 -5.23 23.03 -30.30
CA ILE A 142 -5.70 22.50 -31.58
C ILE A 142 -5.70 20.98 -31.58
N PHE A 143 -4.60 20.35 -31.19
CA PHE A 143 -4.41 18.91 -31.35
C PHE A 143 -4.78 18.11 -30.09
N TYR A 144 -4.65 18.72 -28.91
CA TYR A 144 -4.71 17.99 -27.64
C TYR A 144 -5.75 18.55 -26.66
N LYS A 145 -6.66 19.42 -27.11
CA LYS A 145 -7.72 20.05 -26.28
C LYS A 145 -7.14 20.70 -25.01
N ASN A 146 -6.04 21.43 -25.14
CA ASN A 146 -5.28 22.04 -24.05
C ASN A 146 -4.67 21.06 -23.02
N SER A 147 -4.52 19.77 -23.37
CA SER A 147 -3.92 18.79 -22.46
C SER A 147 -2.44 18.55 -22.77
N PRO A 148 -1.49 19.06 -21.96
CA PRO A 148 -0.07 18.74 -22.13
C PRO A 148 0.19 17.24 -21.94
N VAL A 149 -0.54 16.58 -21.04
CA VAL A 149 -0.44 15.14 -20.82
C VAL A 149 -0.71 14.37 -22.11
N ARG A 150 -1.77 14.73 -22.85
CA ARG A 150 -2.13 14.03 -24.10
C ARG A 150 -1.06 14.23 -25.17
N ALA A 151 -0.47 15.42 -25.25
CA ALA A 151 0.60 15.70 -26.20
C ALA A 151 1.83 14.82 -25.92
N VAL A 152 2.26 14.78 -24.65
CA VAL A 152 3.44 13.98 -24.26
C VAL A 152 3.16 12.49 -24.41
N THR A 153 2.02 11.98 -23.95
CA THR A 153 1.74 10.53 -24.02
C THR A 153 1.58 10.04 -25.45
N ASP A 154 1.12 10.89 -26.37
CA ASP A 154 1.06 10.58 -27.80
C ASP A 154 2.47 10.65 -28.46
N ALA A 155 3.34 11.55 -28.00
CA ALA A 155 4.74 11.59 -28.44
C ALA A 155 5.56 10.40 -27.92
N TYR A 156 5.28 9.92 -26.70
CA TYR A 156 6.03 8.86 -26.03
C TYR A 156 5.16 7.62 -25.76
N VAL A 157 4.49 7.11 -26.81
CA VAL A 157 3.65 5.91 -26.72
C VAL A 157 4.43 4.73 -26.12
N GLY A 158 3.86 4.09 -25.10
CA GLY A 158 4.47 2.96 -24.37
C GLY A 158 5.68 3.35 -23.50
N LYS A 159 6.11 4.61 -23.51
CA LYS A 159 7.28 5.10 -22.76
C LYS A 159 6.90 6.07 -21.65
N ILE A 160 5.87 6.89 -21.81
CA ILE A 160 5.37 7.80 -20.77
C ILE A 160 3.87 7.67 -20.69
N PHE A 161 3.37 7.38 -19.48
CA PHE A 161 1.96 7.13 -19.27
C PHE A 161 1.25 8.32 -18.58
N PRO A 162 -0.06 8.51 -18.82
CA PRO A 162 -0.79 9.64 -18.24
C PRO A 162 -0.80 9.66 -16.70
N TRP A 163 -0.69 8.49 -16.05
CA TRP A 163 -0.70 8.38 -14.59
C TRP A 163 0.59 8.88 -13.92
N GLU A 164 1.71 8.97 -14.67
CA GLU A 164 2.99 9.50 -14.17
C GLU A 164 2.92 11.02 -13.93
N PHE A 165 1.97 11.72 -14.55
CA PHE A 165 1.79 13.16 -14.39
C PHE A 165 1.00 13.50 -13.13
N ARG A 166 1.37 14.56 -12.41
CA ARG A 166 0.62 14.98 -11.22
C ARG A 166 -0.84 15.39 -11.53
N LYS A 167 -1.08 16.05 -12.67
CA LYS A 167 -2.42 16.43 -13.12
C LYS A 167 -2.83 15.53 -14.28
N LYS A 168 -3.98 14.87 -14.15
CA LYS A 168 -4.54 14.00 -15.18
C LYS A 168 -5.62 14.75 -15.99
N PRO A 169 -5.91 14.31 -17.24
CA PRO A 169 -7.05 14.83 -17.99
C PRO A 169 -8.36 14.71 -17.20
N GLN A 170 -9.33 15.58 -17.50
CA GLN A 170 -10.65 15.48 -16.86
C GLN A 170 -11.28 14.10 -17.12
N ARG A 171 -11.90 13.53 -16.08
CA ARG A 171 -12.58 12.22 -16.11
C ARG A 171 -11.67 11.02 -16.39
N PHE A 172 -10.34 11.17 -16.31
CA PHE A 172 -9.37 10.10 -16.57
C PHE A 172 -9.62 8.82 -15.75
N TRP A 173 -10.01 8.96 -14.48
CA TRP A 173 -10.29 7.83 -13.57
C TRP A 173 -11.75 7.34 -13.60
N LYS A 174 -12.60 7.83 -14.52
CA LYS A 174 -14.04 7.48 -14.51
C LYS A 174 -14.37 6.39 -15.53
N GLY A 175 -15.31 5.52 -15.15
CA GLY A 175 -15.81 4.44 -16.01
C GLY A 175 -14.85 3.26 -16.14
N ILE A 176 -15.17 2.34 -17.04
CA ILE A 176 -14.43 1.09 -17.25
C ILE A 176 -12.97 1.36 -17.62
N GLU A 177 -12.74 2.32 -18.52
CA GLU A 177 -11.39 2.69 -18.95
C GLU A 177 -10.58 3.33 -17.82
N GLY A 178 -11.24 4.15 -16.99
CA GLY A 178 -10.59 4.72 -15.80
C GLY A 178 -10.17 3.66 -14.79
N TYR A 179 -10.95 2.58 -14.66
CA TYR A 179 -10.59 1.44 -13.84
C TYR A 179 -9.40 0.66 -14.43
N ARG A 180 -9.36 0.41 -15.74
CA ARG A 180 -8.20 -0.20 -16.41
C ARG A 180 -6.92 0.61 -16.20
N ASN A 181 -6.99 1.92 -16.43
CA ASN A 181 -5.88 2.84 -16.15
C ASN A 181 -5.42 2.78 -14.68
N ALA A 182 -6.34 2.53 -13.74
CA ALA A 182 -6.00 2.41 -12.33
C ALA A 182 -5.28 1.10 -12.00
N LEU A 183 -5.58 0.01 -12.71
CA LEU A 183 -4.85 -1.25 -12.61
C LEU A 183 -3.40 -1.06 -13.09
N ASP A 184 -3.23 -0.48 -14.28
CA ASP A 184 -1.90 -0.22 -14.86
C ASP A 184 -1.10 0.77 -14.01
N ALA A 185 -1.76 1.83 -13.49
CA ALA A 185 -1.14 2.78 -12.59
C ALA A 185 -0.71 2.14 -11.26
N THR A 186 -1.48 1.18 -10.75
CA THR A 186 -1.13 0.43 -9.54
C THR A 186 0.04 -0.51 -9.81
N GLU A 187 0.07 -1.20 -10.95
CA GLU A 187 1.20 -2.03 -11.34
C GLU A 187 2.49 -1.22 -11.49
N TRP A 188 2.40 -0.06 -12.17
CA TRP A 188 3.50 0.88 -12.27
C TRP A 188 3.97 1.37 -10.90
N PHE A 189 3.04 1.71 -10.00
CA PHE A 189 3.35 2.15 -8.64
C PHE A 189 4.13 1.07 -7.88
N CYS A 190 3.67 -0.19 -7.94
CA CYS A 190 4.36 -1.32 -7.31
C CYS A 190 5.77 -1.51 -7.87
N LYS A 191 5.93 -1.50 -9.19
CA LYS A 191 7.26 -1.62 -9.84
C LYS A 191 8.20 -0.48 -9.42
N LYS A 192 7.69 0.75 -9.37
CA LYS A 192 8.49 1.93 -9.03
C LYS A 192 8.93 1.96 -7.57
N ARG A 193 8.12 1.42 -6.66
CA ARG A 193 8.39 1.36 -5.22
C ARG A 193 8.99 0.01 -4.78
N GLU A 194 9.31 -0.87 -5.73
CA GLU A 194 9.89 -2.20 -5.48
C GLU A 194 9.01 -3.06 -4.56
N ILE A 195 7.69 -3.02 -4.77
CA ILE A 195 6.70 -3.80 -4.03
C ILE A 195 6.47 -5.12 -4.78
N GLU A 196 7.10 -6.19 -4.32
CA GLU A 196 7.05 -7.50 -4.97
C GLU A 196 6.14 -8.49 -4.24
N SER A 197 5.97 -8.30 -2.93
CA SER A 197 5.27 -9.23 -2.05
C SER A 197 4.15 -8.57 -1.23
N VAL A 198 3.34 -9.42 -0.60
CA VAL A 198 2.30 -9.00 0.35
C VAL A 198 2.89 -8.32 1.59
N ASP A 199 4.11 -8.70 2.00
CA ASP A 199 4.76 -8.12 3.17
C ASP A 199 5.18 -6.66 2.92
N ASP A 200 5.64 -6.35 1.70
CA ASP A 200 6.02 -4.99 1.30
C ASP A 200 4.83 -4.00 1.35
N CYS A 201 3.62 -4.49 1.09
CA CYS A 201 2.38 -3.71 1.13
C CYS A 201 2.13 -3.04 2.50
N ARG A 202 2.78 -3.55 3.55
CA ARG A 202 2.62 -3.10 4.91
C ARG A 202 3.28 -1.78 5.23
N HIS A 203 4.28 -1.42 4.43
CA HIS A 203 4.99 -0.15 4.55
C HIS A 203 4.36 0.94 3.68
N VAL A 204 3.44 0.56 2.78
CA VAL A 204 2.77 1.46 1.85
C VAL A 204 1.72 2.31 2.57
N LYS A 205 1.90 3.62 2.50
CA LYS A 205 1.02 4.64 3.06
C LYS A 205 0.23 5.31 1.95
N TRP A 206 -0.91 5.88 2.32
CA TRP A 206 -1.67 6.75 1.44
C TRP A 206 -0.83 7.91 0.86
N ARG A 207 0.12 8.43 1.64
CA ARG A 207 1.03 9.50 1.18
C ARG A 207 1.89 9.08 0.00
N ASP A 208 2.28 7.80 -0.08
CA ASP A 208 3.14 7.31 -1.16
C ASP A 208 2.42 7.40 -2.51
N PHE A 209 1.12 7.07 -2.53
CA PHE A 209 0.27 7.28 -3.72
C PHE A 209 0.13 8.76 -4.06
N LYS A 210 -0.04 9.64 -3.06
CA LYS A 210 -0.16 11.09 -3.27
C LYS A 210 1.12 11.71 -3.84
N GLU A 211 2.30 11.27 -3.38
CA GLU A 211 3.59 11.72 -3.92
C GLU A 211 3.73 11.40 -5.41
N GLU A 212 3.14 10.28 -5.84
CA GLU A 212 3.05 9.87 -7.25
C GLU A 212 1.81 10.44 -7.98
N GLY A 213 1.04 11.31 -7.33
CA GLY A 213 -0.16 11.94 -7.90
C GLY A 213 -1.34 10.99 -8.13
N LEU A 214 -1.35 9.81 -7.50
CA LEU A 214 -2.40 8.81 -7.58
C LEU A 214 -3.50 9.00 -6.53
N ASP A 215 -3.49 10.09 -5.77
CA ASP A 215 -4.50 10.41 -4.76
C ASP A 215 -5.93 10.50 -5.36
N ALA A 216 -6.06 11.09 -6.55
CA ALA A 216 -7.33 11.15 -7.25
C ALA A 216 -7.85 9.77 -7.67
N MET A 217 -6.96 8.83 -8.01
CA MET A 217 -7.30 7.45 -8.33
C MET A 217 -7.88 6.77 -7.09
N LEU A 218 -7.17 6.86 -5.95
CA LEU A 218 -7.63 6.30 -4.68
C LEU A 218 -9.00 6.83 -4.28
N ARG A 219 -9.20 8.15 -4.33
CA ARG A 219 -10.46 8.78 -3.93
C ARG A 219 -11.65 8.42 -4.83
N ILE A 220 -11.43 8.32 -6.15
CA ILE A 220 -12.52 8.10 -7.12
C ILE A 220 -12.91 6.63 -7.22
N LEU A 221 -11.93 5.72 -7.21
CA LEU A 221 -12.16 4.30 -7.51
C LEU A 221 -12.04 3.38 -6.29
N PHE A 222 -11.22 3.77 -5.31
CA PHE A 222 -10.84 2.89 -4.21
C PHE A 222 -11.24 3.44 -2.83
N SER A 223 -12.23 4.34 -2.77
CA SER A 223 -12.73 4.93 -1.51
C SER A 223 -11.62 5.46 -0.60
N ASP A 224 -10.60 6.06 -1.20
CA ASP A 224 -9.41 6.59 -0.52
C ASP A 224 -8.56 5.52 0.21
N SER A 225 -8.69 4.26 -0.18
CA SER A 225 -8.03 3.10 0.45
C SER A 225 -6.87 2.56 -0.40
N PRO A 226 -5.61 2.71 0.07
CA PRO A 226 -4.45 2.05 -0.55
C PRO A 226 -4.60 0.53 -0.61
N TYR A 227 -5.25 -0.08 0.39
CA TYR A 227 -5.53 -1.52 0.41
C TYR A 227 -6.31 -1.97 -0.81
N LEU A 228 -7.39 -1.27 -1.16
CA LEU A 228 -8.24 -1.66 -2.29
C LEU A 228 -7.50 -1.55 -3.63
N ALA A 229 -6.61 -0.57 -3.77
CA ALA A 229 -5.73 -0.49 -4.93
C ALA A 229 -4.74 -1.66 -4.96
N LEU A 230 -3.98 -1.89 -3.88
CA LEU A 230 -2.98 -2.96 -3.83
C LEU A 230 -3.60 -4.36 -4.00
N LYS A 231 -4.83 -4.56 -3.52
CA LYS A 231 -5.57 -5.82 -3.68
C LYS A 231 -5.79 -6.20 -5.15
N THR A 232 -5.82 -5.23 -6.07
CA THR A 232 -5.95 -5.53 -7.50
C THR A 232 -4.72 -6.25 -8.05
N ARG A 233 -3.53 -6.00 -7.48
CA ARG A 233 -2.27 -6.66 -7.86
C ARG A 233 -1.98 -7.91 -7.00
N PHE A 234 -2.40 -7.88 -5.74
CA PHE A 234 -2.19 -8.93 -4.75
C PHE A 234 -3.55 -9.44 -4.24
N PRO A 235 -4.20 -10.40 -4.93
CA PRO A 235 -5.53 -10.87 -4.57
C PRO A 235 -5.62 -11.45 -3.15
N ASP A 236 -4.54 -12.08 -2.69
CA ASP A 236 -4.44 -12.68 -1.35
C ASP A 236 -4.20 -11.66 -0.23
N LEU A 237 -4.01 -10.38 -0.57
CA LEU A 237 -3.78 -9.31 0.39
C LEU A 237 -5.00 -9.13 1.30
N ARG A 238 -4.74 -9.20 2.61
CA ARG A 238 -5.75 -8.98 3.65
C ARG A 238 -5.68 -7.55 4.20
N PRO A 239 -6.80 -6.99 4.68
CA PRO A 239 -6.85 -5.60 5.13
C PRO A 239 -5.84 -5.23 6.23
N TRP A 240 -5.52 -6.17 7.13
CA TRP A 240 -4.58 -5.99 8.24
C TRP A 240 -3.11 -6.16 7.85
N GLN A 241 -2.81 -6.61 6.64
CA GLN A 241 -1.44 -6.70 6.11
C GLN A 241 -0.97 -5.37 5.48
N THR A 242 -1.84 -4.35 5.41
CA THR A 242 -1.47 -3.00 4.97
C THR A 242 -1.16 -2.09 6.16
N ASN A 243 -0.50 -0.95 5.91
CA ASN A 243 -0.16 0.01 6.96
C ASN A 243 -1.38 0.48 7.78
N GLN A 244 -2.56 0.57 7.16
CA GLN A 244 -3.80 0.99 7.80
C GLN A 244 -4.96 0.13 7.34
N THR A 245 -5.55 -0.60 8.29
CA THR A 245 -6.87 -1.22 8.09
C THR A 245 -7.96 -0.16 8.07
N SER A 246 -8.98 -0.33 7.24
CA SER A 246 -10.11 0.59 7.18
C SER A 246 -10.80 0.75 8.54
N ALA A 247 -11.28 1.97 8.80
CA ALA A 247 -12.07 2.25 9.99
C ALA A 247 -13.31 1.33 10.03
N GLY A 248 -13.64 0.81 11.21
CA GLY A 248 -14.77 -0.09 11.41
C GLY A 248 -14.56 -1.54 10.94
N TYR A 249 -13.46 -1.87 10.27
CA TYR A 249 -13.24 -3.24 9.76
C TYR A 249 -13.34 -4.32 10.84
N PHE A 250 -12.77 -4.05 12.01
CA PHE A 250 -12.78 -4.97 13.15
C PHE A 250 -14.01 -4.85 14.05
N GLU A 251 -15.02 -4.05 13.70
CA GLU A 251 -16.31 -4.04 14.40
C GLU A 251 -17.07 -5.35 14.16
N ASP A 252 -16.93 -5.93 12.97
CA ASP A 252 -17.43 -7.26 12.65
C ASP A 252 -16.62 -8.35 13.38
N ARG A 253 -17.32 -9.20 14.12
CA ARG A 253 -16.73 -10.34 14.84
C ARG A 253 -16.08 -11.34 13.88
N GLN A 254 -16.62 -11.53 12.69
CA GLN A 254 -16.08 -12.48 11.71
C GLN A 254 -14.70 -12.05 11.22
N HIS A 255 -14.51 -10.77 10.91
CA HIS A 255 -13.19 -10.24 10.54
C HIS A 255 -12.17 -10.38 11.67
N ARG A 256 -12.58 -10.19 12.93
CA ARG A 256 -11.71 -10.42 14.09
C ARG A 256 -11.29 -11.88 14.20
N PHE A 257 -12.24 -12.80 14.01
CA PHE A 257 -12.00 -14.23 14.05
C PHE A 257 -11.04 -14.67 12.94
N GLU A 258 -11.26 -14.23 11.71
CA GLU A 258 -10.40 -14.55 10.57
C GLU A 258 -8.98 -13.98 10.72
N ALA A 259 -8.87 -12.75 11.24
CA ALA A 259 -7.58 -12.12 11.51
C ALA A 259 -6.79 -12.88 12.57
N LEU A 260 -7.42 -13.23 13.70
CA LEU A 260 -6.77 -13.99 14.75
C LEU A 260 -6.44 -15.43 14.31
N GLY A 261 -7.36 -16.08 13.59
CA GLY A 261 -7.12 -17.41 13.03
C GLY A 261 -5.95 -17.42 12.05
N PHE A 262 -5.84 -16.41 11.19
CA PHE A 262 -4.70 -16.25 10.28
C PHE A 262 -3.38 -16.10 11.05
N TYR A 263 -3.37 -15.24 12.08
CA TYR A 263 -2.21 -15.06 12.94
C TYR A 263 -1.76 -16.38 13.60
N LEU A 264 -2.71 -17.16 14.14
CA LEU A 264 -2.41 -18.45 14.74
C LEU A 264 -1.85 -19.44 13.71
N MET A 265 -2.42 -19.49 12.51
CA MET A 265 -1.95 -20.36 11.41
C MET A 265 -0.53 -20.00 10.95
N GLU A 266 -0.18 -18.70 10.88
CA GLU A 266 1.20 -18.28 10.57
C GLU A 266 2.22 -18.80 11.59
N HIS A 267 1.80 -18.98 12.86
CA HIS A 267 2.61 -19.57 13.92
C HIS A 267 2.50 -21.11 14.01
N GLY A 268 1.85 -21.75 13.04
CA GLY A 268 1.67 -23.20 12.99
C GLY A 268 0.62 -23.74 13.95
N VAL A 269 -0.25 -22.88 14.50
CA VAL A 269 -1.33 -23.27 15.40
C VAL A 269 -2.63 -23.39 14.60
N PRO A 270 -3.28 -24.56 14.56
CA PRO A 270 -4.56 -24.74 13.88
C PRO A 270 -5.69 -24.00 14.61
N SER A 271 -6.91 -24.09 14.06
CA SER A 271 -8.09 -23.52 14.72
C SER A 271 -8.29 -24.08 16.13
N LEU A 272 -8.48 -23.18 17.11
CA LEU A 272 -8.67 -23.57 18.52
C LEU A 272 -10.04 -24.17 18.81
N LEU A 273 -11.01 -24.11 17.88
CA LEU A 273 -12.39 -24.53 18.13
C LEU A 273 -12.52 -26.02 18.45
N GLY A 274 -11.60 -26.87 17.94
CA GLY A 274 -11.59 -28.31 18.19
C GLY A 274 -10.68 -28.78 19.33
N LEU A 275 -9.85 -27.88 19.89
CA LEU A 275 -8.81 -28.27 20.85
C LEU A 275 -9.30 -28.19 22.31
N THR A 276 -8.72 -29.01 23.19
CA THR A 276 -8.87 -28.86 24.64
C THR A 276 -7.97 -27.76 25.20
N SER A 277 -8.24 -27.27 26.40
CA SER A 277 -7.39 -26.25 27.05
C SER A 277 -5.94 -26.70 27.23
N GLU A 278 -5.73 -28.00 27.42
CA GLU A 278 -4.43 -28.65 27.57
C GLU A 278 -3.68 -28.64 26.25
N GLU A 279 -4.32 -29.08 25.16
CA GLU A 279 -3.75 -29.03 23.81
C GLU A 279 -3.38 -27.61 23.41
N VAL A 280 -4.26 -26.63 23.68
CA VAL A 280 -3.99 -25.21 23.42
C VAL A 280 -2.78 -24.71 24.23
N TYR A 281 -2.61 -25.18 25.47
CA TYR A 281 -1.46 -24.83 26.29
C TYR A 281 -0.14 -25.37 25.73
N GLU A 282 -0.17 -26.55 25.09
CA GLU A 282 1.00 -27.18 24.46
C GLU A 282 1.54 -26.37 23.27
N TYR A 283 0.68 -25.70 22.50
CA TYR A 283 1.10 -24.80 21.42
C TYR A 283 1.90 -23.58 21.92
N GLY A 284 1.94 -23.33 23.23
CA GLY A 284 2.87 -22.37 23.81
C GLY A 284 2.57 -20.92 23.44
N LEU A 285 1.30 -20.54 23.28
CA LEU A 285 0.87 -19.18 22.91
C LEU A 285 1.57 -18.09 23.74
N ARG A 286 1.82 -18.32 25.04
CA ARG A 286 2.62 -17.45 25.92
C ARG A 286 3.99 -17.01 25.40
N LEU A 287 4.58 -17.74 24.45
CA LEU A 287 5.93 -17.50 23.93
C LEU A 287 5.95 -16.45 22.82
N PHE A 288 4.89 -16.39 22.00
CA PHE A 288 4.86 -15.52 20.82
C PHE A 288 3.69 -14.53 20.84
N VAL A 289 2.54 -14.89 21.45
CA VAL A 289 1.37 -14.02 21.53
C VAL A 289 1.66 -12.87 22.51
N THR A 290 2.10 -11.75 21.96
CA THR A 290 2.35 -10.51 22.69
C THR A 290 1.71 -9.33 21.97
N SER A 291 1.35 -8.27 22.70
CA SER A 291 0.82 -7.06 22.07
C SER A 291 1.82 -6.43 21.10
N GLY A 292 3.13 -6.59 21.35
CA GLY A 292 4.21 -6.11 20.47
C GLY A 292 4.20 -6.87 19.15
N ASP A 293 4.28 -8.20 19.21
CA ASP A 293 4.24 -9.09 18.04
C ASP A 293 2.97 -8.89 17.20
N LEU A 294 1.80 -8.80 17.84
CA LEU A 294 0.54 -8.48 17.14
C LEU A 294 0.57 -7.11 16.43
N CYS A 295 1.20 -6.09 17.03
CA CYS A 295 1.40 -4.80 16.35
C CYS A 295 2.38 -4.93 15.18
N GLU A 296 3.49 -5.62 15.41
CA GLU A 296 4.51 -5.96 14.42
C GLU A 296 4.01 -6.88 13.32
N LYS A 297 2.81 -7.48 13.45
CA LYS A 297 2.10 -8.24 12.40
C LYS A 297 0.85 -7.54 11.82
N GLY A 298 0.53 -6.32 12.29
CA GLY A 298 -0.45 -5.44 11.64
C GLY A 298 -1.80 -5.45 12.33
N PHE A 299 -1.95 -6.22 13.40
CA PHE A 299 -3.16 -6.37 14.19
C PHE A 299 -3.40 -5.22 15.19
N ARG A 300 -2.82 -4.03 14.94
CA ARG A 300 -3.01 -2.86 15.80
C ARG A 300 -4.49 -2.43 15.86
N GLY A 301 -5.20 -2.52 14.74
CA GLY A 301 -6.65 -2.25 14.69
C GLY A 301 -7.45 -3.24 15.54
N LEU A 302 -7.11 -4.52 15.46
CA LEU A 302 -7.72 -5.58 16.26
C LEU A 302 -7.49 -5.35 17.76
N LEU A 303 -6.25 -5.04 18.16
CA LEU A 303 -5.92 -4.73 19.56
C LEU A 303 -6.68 -3.52 20.08
N LYS A 304 -6.88 -2.49 19.24
CA LYS A 304 -7.65 -1.29 19.62
C LYS A 304 -9.09 -1.64 20.00
N GLN A 305 -9.72 -2.59 19.30
CA GLN A 305 -11.09 -3.01 19.59
C GLN A 305 -11.26 -3.58 21.00
N TYR A 306 -10.21 -4.21 21.54
CA TYR A 306 -10.22 -4.77 22.90
C TYR A 306 -9.44 -3.91 23.90
N ASN A 307 -9.15 -2.64 23.60
CA ASN A 307 -8.36 -1.76 24.47
C ASN A 307 -7.00 -2.36 24.88
N GLY A 308 -6.36 -3.11 23.97
CA GLY A 308 -5.10 -3.81 24.21
C GLY A 308 -5.21 -5.07 25.08
N ARG A 309 -6.42 -5.48 25.49
CA ARG A 309 -6.67 -6.65 26.34
C ARG A 309 -6.66 -7.94 25.51
N VAL A 310 -5.47 -8.48 25.27
CA VAL A 310 -5.27 -9.69 24.46
C VAL A 310 -6.05 -10.88 25.03
N TYR A 311 -6.08 -11.06 26.35
CA TYR A 311 -6.86 -12.14 26.97
C TYR A 311 -8.34 -12.08 26.62
N GLN A 312 -8.94 -10.88 26.72
CA GLN A 312 -10.36 -10.68 26.41
C GLN A 312 -10.68 -10.96 24.94
N MET A 313 -9.77 -10.59 24.04
CA MET A 313 -9.90 -10.89 22.61
C MET A 313 -10.01 -12.40 22.36
N PHE A 314 -9.16 -13.19 23.01
CA PHE A 314 -9.21 -14.65 22.89
C PHE A 314 -10.46 -15.23 23.54
N CYS A 315 -10.91 -14.72 24.69
CA CYS A 315 -12.15 -15.18 25.32
C CYS A 315 -13.40 -14.88 24.47
N ASP A 316 -13.46 -13.74 23.76
CA ASP A 316 -14.56 -13.39 22.86
C ASP A 316 -14.60 -14.32 21.62
N LEU A 317 -13.43 -14.58 21.03
CA LEU A 317 -13.33 -15.32 19.76
C LEU A 317 -13.31 -16.84 19.95
N TYR A 318 -12.72 -17.31 21.05
CA TYR A 318 -12.55 -18.73 21.40
C TYR A 318 -12.97 -18.98 22.86
N PRO A 319 -14.28 -18.87 23.17
CA PRO A 319 -14.77 -19.02 24.53
C PRO A 319 -14.42 -20.40 25.11
N GLY A 320 -13.90 -20.42 26.34
CA GLY A 320 -13.55 -21.65 27.06
C GLY A 320 -12.26 -22.35 26.60
N LYS A 321 -11.56 -21.84 25.57
CA LYS A 321 -10.33 -22.47 25.04
C LYS A 321 -9.05 -21.97 25.68
N ILE A 322 -9.07 -20.76 26.25
CA ILE A 322 -7.88 -20.07 26.75
C ILE A 322 -8.02 -19.88 28.27
N LEU A 323 -7.08 -20.47 29.01
CA LEU A 323 -7.01 -20.33 30.46
C LEU A 323 -6.27 -19.04 30.84
N PRO A 324 -6.51 -18.50 32.05
CA PRO A 324 -5.83 -17.31 32.58
C PRO A 324 -4.29 -17.31 32.52
N TRP A 325 -3.68 -18.50 32.52
CA TRP A 325 -2.23 -18.72 32.48
C TRP A 325 -1.72 -19.19 31.11
N THR A 326 -2.59 -19.33 30.10
CA THR A 326 -2.18 -19.75 28.75
C THR A 326 -1.42 -18.66 28.01
N LEU A 327 -1.78 -17.39 28.23
CA LEU A 327 -1.16 -16.22 27.61
C LEU A 327 -0.24 -15.50 28.58
N ASN A 328 0.82 -14.90 28.06
CA ASN A 328 1.76 -14.14 28.87
C ASN A 328 1.22 -12.73 29.15
N ARG A 329 1.65 -12.13 30.28
CA ARG A 329 1.36 -10.72 30.64
C ARG A 329 -0.12 -10.33 30.65
N CYS A 330 -1.02 -11.27 30.90
CA CYS A 330 -2.44 -10.98 31.09
C CYS A 330 -2.68 -10.57 32.54
N LYS A 331 -3.25 -9.38 32.77
CA LYS A 331 -3.45 -8.85 34.13
C LYS A 331 -4.86 -9.11 34.62
N GLU A 332 -5.82 -9.13 33.71
CA GLU A 332 -7.26 -9.16 33.97
C GLU A 332 -7.67 -10.33 34.86
N PRO A 333 -7.26 -11.59 34.59
CA PRO A 333 -7.64 -12.72 35.44
C PRO A 333 -7.00 -12.73 36.84
N TRP A 334 -6.02 -11.86 37.06
CA TRP A 334 -5.19 -11.81 38.28
C TRP A 334 -5.49 -10.57 39.13
N ARG A 335 -6.46 -9.72 38.74
CA ARG A 335 -6.76 -8.47 39.44
C ARG A 335 -7.49 -8.68 40.77
N ASP A 336 -8.55 -9.48 40.74
CA ASP A 336 -9.47 -9.58 41.88
C ASP A 336 -8.93 -10.54 42.93
N ASN A 337 -8.75 -11.81 42.58
CA ASN A 337 -8.26 -12.86 43.48
C ASN A 337 -7.02 -13.57 42.91
N PRO A 338 -5.84 -12.93 42.88
CA PRO A 338 -4.63 -13.52 42.30
C PRO A 338 -4.21 -14.83 42.96
N ARG A 339 -4.44 -14.97 44.28
CA ARG A 339 -4.13 -16.20 45.03
C ARG A 339 -5.04 -17.37 44.66
N GLU A 340 -6.32 -17.10 44.48
CA GLU A 340 -7.30 -18.11 44.05
C GLU A 340 -7.05 -18.53 42.60
N THR A 341 -6.83 -17.58 41.69
CA THR A 341 -6.44 -17.87 40.29
C THR A 341 -5.14 -18.67 40.26
N GLY A 342 -4.18 -18.32 41.13
CA GLY A 342 -2.95 -19.09 41.31
C GLY A 342 -3.24 -20.52 41.73
N ALA A 343 -4.03 -20.74 42.79
CA ALA A 343 -4.40 -22.08 43.26
C ALA A 343 -5.10 -22.92 42.19
N ARG A 344 -6.02 -22.32 41.42
CA ARG A 344 -6.68 -22.97 40.27
C ARG A 344 -5.68 -23.38 39.20
N ALA A 345 -4.69 -22.52 38.90
CA ALA A 345 -3.63 -22.81 37.95
C ALA A 345 -2.80 -24.03 38.37
N ILE A 346 -2.49 -24.12 39.67
CA ILE A 346 -1.74 -25.23 40.25
C ILE A 346 -2.55 -26.54 40.19
N ARG A 347 -3.85 -26.51 40.51
CA ARG A 347 -4.71 -27.70 40.39
C ARG A 347 -4.76 -28.20 38.96
N TRP A 348 -5.07 -27.32 38.01
CA TRP A 348 -5.10 -27.66 36.58
C TRP A 348 -3.76 -28.25 36.10
N LEU A 349 -2.63 -27.69 36.57
CA LEU A 349 -1.31 -28.21 36.20
C LEU A 349 -1.13 -29.68 36.62
N PHE A 350 -1.50 -30.03 37.84
CA PHE A 350 -1.28 -31.38 38.36
C PHE A 350 -2.37 -32.37 37.99
N GLU A 351 -3.65 -31.96 38.04
CA GLU A 351 -4.80 -32.82 37.80
C GLU A 351 -5.09 -33.00 36.31
N ASP A 352 -5.17 -31.90 35.56
CA ASP A 352 -5.66 -31.93 34.16
C ASP A 352 -4.50 -32.09 33.18
N TYR A 353 -3.42 -31.33 33.36
CA TYR A 353 -2.30 -31.27 32.42
C TYR A 353 -1.30 -32.41 32.61
N LEU A 354 -0.70 -32.54 33.80
CA LEU A 354 0.29 -33.59 34.08
C LEU A 354 -0.34 -34.91 34.53
N LYS A 355 -1.61 -34.89 34.95
CA LYS A 355 -2.38 -36.05 35.44
C LYS A 355 -1.64 -36.85 36.52
N ILE A 356 -1.01 -36.13 37.44
CA ILE A 356 -0.25 -36.70 38.55
C ILE A 356 -1.23 -37.04 39.68
N PRO A 357 -1.21 -38.28 40.22
CA PRO A 357 -1.98 -38.63 41.39
C PRO A 357 -1.68 -37.68 42.56
N VAL A 358 -2.71 -37.26 43.30
CA VAL A 358 -2.58 -36.23 44.35
C VAL A 358 -1.44 -36.54 45.34
N HIS A 359 -1.31 -37.81 45.75
CA HIS A 359 -0.28 -38.22 46.72
C HIS A 359 1.16 -38.12 46.19
N GLU A 360 1.38 -38.09 44.88
CA GLU A 360 2.70 -37.95 44.24
C GLU A 360 3.05 -36.48 43.93
N ILE A 361 2.13 -35.53 44.12
CA ILE A 361 2.38 -34.11 43.82
C ILE A 361 3.63 -33.55 44.52
N PRO A 362 3.87 -33.78 45.84
CA PRO A 362 5.05 -33.25 46.54
C PRO A 362 6.36 -33.71 45.91
N ASP A 363 6.37 -34.94 45.40
CA ASP A 363 7.52 -35.50 44.71
C ASP A 363 7.82 -34.70 43.46
N TYR A 364 6.85 -34.41 42.58
CA TYR A 364 7.10 -33.71 41.31
C TYR A 364 7.14 -32.18 41.41
N ALA A 365 6.46 -31.58 42.39
CA ALA A 365 6.30 -30.14 42.57
C ALA A 365 7.61 -29.43 42.96
N THR A 366 8.48 -29.22 41.98
CA THR A 366 9.77 -28.54 42.14
C THR A 366 9.79 -27.20 41.42
N CYS A 367 10.65 -26.28 41.87
CA CYS A 367 10.88 -25.00 41.16
C CYS A 367 11.28 -25.22 39.70
N ASP A 368 12.05 -26.29 39.42
CA ASP A 368 12.43 -26.69 38.06
C ASP A 368 11.20 -27.01 37.21
N LEU A 369 10.30 -27.89 37.71
CA LEU A 369 9.05 -28.22 37.01
C LEU A 369 8.24 -26.95 36.70
N PHE A 370 8.00 -26.09 37.70
CA PHE A 370 7.26 -24.85 37.50
C PHE A 370 7.92 -23.90 36.50
N TRP A 371 9.26 -23.83 36.49
CA TRP A 371 9.98 -23.01 35.51
C TRP A 371 9.81 -23.56 34.11
N ARG A 372 10.06 -24.87 33.95
CA ARG A 372 9.87 -25.63 32.73
C ARG A 372 8.46 -25.33 32.18
N VAL A 373 7.41 -25.65 32.94
CA VAL A 373 6.03 -25.54 32.43
C VAL A 373 5.57 -24.11 32.20
N GLY A 374 6.36 -23.08 32.56
CA GLY A 374 6.03 -21.67 32.34
C GLY A 374 5.32 -20.99 33.50
N PHE A 375 5.20 -21.65 34.65
CA PHE A 375 4.55 -21.17 35.87
C PHE A 375 5.48 -20.43 36.83
N SER A 376 6.75 -20.19 36.46
CA SER A 376 7.70 -19.41 37.28
C SER A 376 7.16 -18.02 37.67
N GLY A 377 6.40 -17.37 36.79
CA GLY A 377 5.74 -16.10 37.09
C GLY A 377 4.73 -16.22 38.23
N ILE A 378 3.98 -17.32 38.30
CA ILE A 378 2.99 -17.57 39.35
C ILE A 378 3.68 -17.78 40.70
N LEU A 379 4.81 -18.50 40.73
CA LEU A 379 5.58 -18.70 41.96
C LEU A 379 6.24 -17.43 42.50
N THR A 380 6.74 -16.57 41.61
CA THR A 380 7.54 -15.38 41.96
C THR A 380 6.71 -14.13 42.20
N ASN A 381 5.44 -14.10 41.75
CA ASN A 381 4.59 -12.92 41.88
C ASN A 381 4.28 -12.60 43.35
N LYS A 382 4.66 -11.39 43.76
CA LYS A 382 4.44 -10.86 45.12
C LYS A 382 2.95 -10.78 45.50
N GLN A 383 2.07 -10.49 44.54
CA GLN A 383 0.62 -10.38 44.78
C GLN A 383 -0.03 -11.73 45.09
N ILE A 384 0.51 -12.82 44.55
CA ILE A 384 0.05 -14.19 44.84
C ILE A 384 0.60 -14.67 46.18
N GLY A 385 1.86 -14.32 46.49
CA GLY A 385 2.47 -14.52 47.82
C GLY A 385 3.18 -15.85 48.01
N TYR A 386 3.33 -16.69 46.98
CA TYR A 386 4.01 -17.99 47.10
C TYR A 386 5.51 -17.89 47.39
N SER A 387 6.14 -16.74 47.15
CA SER A 387 7.54 -16.47 47.53
C SER A 387 8.52 -17.50 46.97
N SER A 388 8.31 -17.94 45.73
CA SER A 388 9.13 -18.97 45.06
C SER A 388 9.14 -20.32 45.76
N SER A 389 8.14 -20.62 46.61
CA SER A 389 8.03 -21.90 47.33
C SER A 389 7.03 -22.82 46.64
N PRO A 390 7.46 -23.98 46.10
CA PRO A 390 6.56 -24.99 45.55
C PRO A 390 5.56 -25.50 46.58
N TYR A 391 6.00 -25.71 47.82
CA TYR A 391 5.13 -26.08 48.94
C TYR A 391 3.99 -25.08 49.12
N ARG A 392 4.28 -23.77 49.23
CA ARG A 392 3.22 -22.74 49.40
C ARG A 392 2.23 -22.70 48.25
N ALA A 393 2.70 -22.95 47.03
CA ALA A 393 1.83 -23.00 45.85
C ALA A 393 0.90 -24.22 45.87
N VAL A 394 1.42 -25.41 46.22
CA VAL A 394 0.64 -26.64 46.34
C VAL A 394 -0.29 -26.60 47.55
N ASP A 395 0.16 -26.13 48.71
CA ASP A 395 -0.68 -25.96 49.90
C ASP A 395 -1.83 -24.97 49.65
N SER A 396 -1.60 -23.92 48.86
CA SER A 396 -2.69 -23.02 48.44
C SER A 396 -3.72 -23.70 47.54
N ALA A 397 -3.32 -24.71 46.76
CA ALA A 397 -4.21 -25.49 45.90
C ALA A 397 -4.90 -26.63 46.66
N TYR A 398 -4.21 -27.23 47.63
CA TYR A 398 -4.64 -28.37 48.43
C TYR A 398 -4.44 -28.09 49.93
N PRO A 399 -5.26 -27.18 50.52
CA PRO A 399 -5.04 -26.75 51.91
C PRO A 399 -5.05 -27.93 52.88
N GLY A 400 -3.97 -28.07 53.67
CA GLY A 400 -3.86 -29.07 54.73
C GLY A 400 -3.68 -30.52 54.25
N ARG A 401 -3.46 -30.75 52.95
CA ARG A 401 -3.20 -32.10 52.41
C ARG A 401 -1.75 -32.54 52.56
N PHE A 402 -0.81 -31.60 52.57
CA PHE A 402 0.63 -31.90 52.59
C PHE A 402 1.34 -31.10 53.67
N SER A 403 2.40 -31.68 54.21
CA SER A 403 3.33 -31.05 55.12
C SER A 403 4.51 -30.43 54.36
N ARG A 404 5.26 -29.54 55.01
CA ARG A 404 6.51 -29.01 54.44
C ARG A 404 7.58 -30.09 54.28
N GLU A 405 7.49 -31.18 55.04
CA GLU A 405 8.47 -32.26 55.01
C GLU A 405 8.35 -33.13 53.76
N ASP A 406 7.12 -33.26 53.24
CA ASP A 406 6.81 -34.03 52.03
C ASP A 406 7.54 -33.50 50.78
N PHE A 407 7.98 -32.24 50.82
CA PHE A 407 8.72 -31.58 49.72
C PHE A 407 10.25 -31.64 49.90
N LYS A 408 10.75 -32.26 50.98
CA LYS A 408 12.18 -32.44 51.22
C LYS A 408 12.67 -33.67 50.45
N ARG A 409 13.13 -33.47 49.21
CA ARG A 409 13.69 -34.58 48.41
C ARG A 409 15.04 -35.08 48.97
N PRO A 410 15.22 -36.40 49.17
CA PRO A 410 16.54 -37.00 49.38
C PRO A 410 17.39 -36.86 48.11
N ARG A 411 18.69 -36.56 48.26
CA ARG A 411 19.62 -36.28 47.13
C ARG A 411 19.75 -37.42 46.10
N TRP A 412 19.29 -38.62 46.42
CA TRP A 412 19.50 -39.86 45.66
C TRP A 412 18.30 -40.26 44.78
N GLN A 413 17.13 -39.66 45.00
CA GLN A 413 15.90 -40.04 44.33
C GLN A 413 15.75 -39.26 43.02
N LYS A 414 16.26 -39.83 41.92
CA LYS A 414 16.07 -39.30 40.56
C LYS A 414 14.76 -39.83 39.99
N LEU A 415 13.67 -39.09 40.19
CA LEU A 415 12.41 -39.35 39.49
C LEU A 415 12.58 -39.16 37.97
N PRO A 416 11.88 -39.94 37.14
CA PRO A 416 11.88 -39.75 35.71
C PRO A 416 11.43 -38.32 35.37
N ARG A 417 12.12 -37.69 34.43
CA ARG A 417 11.75 -36.34 33.98
C ARG A 417 10.44 -36.46 33.22
N LEU A 418 9.41 -35.78 33.71
CA LEU A 418 8.16 -35.62 32.95
C LEU A 418 8.49 -34.98 31.59
N GLU A 419 8.08 -35.65 30.51
CA GLU A 419 8.18 -35.12 29.16
C GLU A 419 7.07 -34.08 28.98
N VAL A 420 7.48 -32.82 28.85
CA VAL A 420 6.55 -31.72 28.56
C VAL A 420 7.00 -31.14 27.22
N LYS A 421 6.11 -31.22 26.21
CA LYS A 421 6.52 -31.14 24.80
C LYS A 421 7.07 -29.78 24.35
N HIS A 422 6.78 -28.67 25.04
CA HIS A 422 7.33 -27.36 24.66
C HIS A 422 7.63 -26.49 25.90
N LEU A 423 8.87 -26.59 26.37
CA LEU A 423 9.42 -25.83 27.49
C LEU A 423 10.34 -24.72 26.97
N LYS A 424 10.49 -23.63 27.74
CA LYS A 424 11.64 -22.74 27.56
C LYS A 424 12.89 -23.63 27.57
N LYS A 425 13.65 -23.66 26.46
CA LYS A 425 14.93 -24.37 26.40
C LYS A 425 15.81 -23.86 27.54
N ASP A 426 16.55 -24.78 28.16
CA ASP A 426 17.45 -24.53 29.28
C ASP A 426 18.26 -23.23 29.07
N ARG A 427 18.39 -22.44 30.15
CA ARG A 427 19.47 -21.46 30.23
C ARG A 427 20.79 -22.26 30.14
N ARG A 428 21.54 -22.09 29.05
CA ARG A 428 23.00 -22.15 29.16
C ARG A 428 23.47 -20.96 29.99
#